data_AF-A0A950KW22-F1
#
_entry.id   AF-A0A950KW22-F1
#
_cell.length_a   1.000
_cell.length_b   1.000
_cell.length_c   1.000
_cell.angle_alpha   90.00
_cell.angle_beta   90.00
_cell.angle_gamma   90.00
#
_symmetry.space_group_name_H-M   'P 1'
#
loop_
_entity.id
_entity.type
_entity.pdbx_description
1 polymer ?
#
loop_
_entity_poly.entity_id
_entity_poly.type
_entity_poly.pdbx_seq_one_letter_code
_entity_poly.pdbx_strand_id
1 'polypeptide(L)'
;MSCTRRGLFRGTVAGGVAALGLVSAADAATDGTGLLHGARTDAHVLLRLLEFEQLQGFAYEHVLHTAALQSKARSMVTQFLGQERRHAELLASELATRHVGLPAPLSNVAEADRELAAVGVNGRLTGVEREAAAVRMLIGIETVAEEIYYAAIETLSSAGPVGLAADIMACEAQHWTGLSAVLHYGNPGLDTPREFAPSVGQLTNP
;
A
#
# COMPACT_ATOMS: atom_id res chain seq x y z
N MET A 1 -18.32 27.17 27.46
CA MET A 1 -19.16 25.95 27.43
C MET A 1 -18.47 24.93 26.55
N SER A 2 -17.77 23.98 27.17
CA SER A 2 -16.95 22.97 26.47
C SER A 2 -17.83 21.80 26.03
N CYS A 3 -17.97 21.60 24.71
CA CYS A 3 -18.50 20.35 24.18
C CYS A 3 -17.35 19.34 24.05
N THR A 4 -17.40 18.26 24.82
CA THR A 4 -16.43 17.16 24.76
C THR A 4 -16.87 16.10 23.73
N ARG A 5 -15.89 15.61 22.96
CA ARG A 5 -15.95 14.68 21.82
C ARG A 5 -16.47 13.26 22.13
N ARG A 6 -17.13 13.03 23.26
CA ARG A 6 -17.46 11.69 23.81
C ARG A 6 -18.93 11.28 23.73
N GLY A 7 -19.74 11.98 22.93
CA GLY A 7 -21.19 11.80 22.89
C GLY A 7 -21.77 10.97 21.74
N LEU A 8 -20.95 10.28 20.92
CA LEU A 8 -21.42 9.79 19.62
C LEU A 8 -21.09 8.32 19.33
N PHE A 9 -21.34 7.42 20.30
CA PHE A 9 -21.47 5.98 20.01
C PHE A 9 -22.47 5.33 20.96
N ARG A 10 -23.77 5.57 20.73
CA ARG A 10 -24.86 4.71 21.21
C ARG A 10 -26.01 4.77 20.20
N GLY A 11 -26.08 3.77 19.32
CA GLY A 11 -27.14 3.61 18.33
C GLY A 11 -27.26 2.17 17.86
N THR A 12 -27.93 1.36 18.68
CA THR A 12 -28.84 0.23 18.35
C THR A 12 -28.53 -0.73 17.20
N VAL A 13 -28.30 -1.98 17.58
CA VAL A 13 -28.44 -3.21 16.79
C VAL A 13 -29.89 -3.69 16.86
N ALA A 14 -30.58 -3.81 15.72
CA ALA A 14 -31.69 -4.75 15.51
C ALA A 14 -32.09 -4.78 14.01
N GLY A 15 -32.11 -5.97 13.41
CA GLY A 15 -32.78 -6.21 12.13
C GLY A 15 -32.00 -7.11 11.18
N GLY A 16 -32.23 -8.42 11.25
CA GLY A 16 -31.72 -9.38 10.28
C GLY A 16 -32.61 -9.49 9.05
N VAL A 17 -31.99 -9.66 7.88
CA VAL A 17 -32.56 -10.34 6.70
C VAL A 17 -31.42 -11.10 6.02
N ALA A 18 -31.64 -12.39 5.78
CA ALA A 18 -30.73 -13.27 5.04
C ALA A 18 -30.96 -13.11 3.52
N ALA A 19 -29.89 -12.90 2.75
CA ALA A 19 -29.81 -13.29 1.34
C ALA A 19 -28.37 -13.18 0.79
N LEU A 20 -27.84 -14.35 0.39
CA LEU A 20 -26.94 -14.58 -0.76
C LEU A 20 -25.57 -13.87 -0.81
N GLY A 21 -24.54 -14.60 -0.36
CA GLY A 21 -23.38 -14.89 -1.21
C GLY A 21 -22.45 -13.76 -1.61
N LEU A 22 -22.42 -12.64 -0.89
CA LEU A 22 -21.28 -11.72 -0.96
C LEU A 22 -20.20 -12.27 -0.03
N VAL A 23 -19.07 -12.67 -0.61
CA VAL A 23 -17.83 -12.87 0.14
C VAL A 23 -17.47 -11.47 0.66
N SER A 24 -17.98 -11.10 1.83
CA SER A 24 -17.36 -10.05 2.61
C SER A 24 -15.96 -10.55 2.89
N ALA A 25 -14.98 -9.94 2.20
CA ALA A 25 -13.63 -9.83 2.74
C ALA A 25 -13.78 -9.06 4.05
N ALA A 26 -14.14 -9.78 5.11
CA ALA A 26 -14.14 -9.26 6.45
C ALA A 26 -12.68 -9.03 6.79
N ASP A 27 -12.35 -7.74 6.91
CA ASP A 27 -11.13 -7.15 7.44
C ASP A 27 -10.42 -8.09 8.43
N ALA A 28 -9.48 -8.88 7.91
CA ALA A 28 -8.25 -9.08 8.64
C ALA A 28 -7.46 -7.79 8.38
N ALA A 29 -7.70 -6.77 9.21
CA ALA A 29 -6.79 -5.65 9.33
C ALA A 29 -5.46 -6.23 9.84
N THR A 30 -4.64 -6.72 8.91
CA THR A 30 -3.24 -6.99 9.14
C THR A 30 -2.59 -5.65 9.36
N ASP A 31 -2.25 -5.40 10.60
CA ASP A 31 -1.71 -4.13 11.08
C ASP A 31 -0.33 -3.89 10.44
N GLY A 32 -0.27 -3.08 9.36
CA GLY A 32 0.97 -2.67 8.71
C GLY A 32 2.00 -2.05 9.67
N THR A 33 1.57 -1.64 10.87
CA THR A 33 2.46 -1.19 11.95
C THR A 33 3.44 -2.27 12.42
N GLY A 34 3.16 -3.55 12.17
CA GLY A 34 4.04 -4.66 12.52
C GLY A 34 5.46 -4.51 11.95
N LEU A 35 5.60 -3.93 10.75
CA LEU A 35 6.91 -3.70 10.13
C LEU A 35 7.77 -2.72 10.95
N LEU A 36 7.15 -1.69 11.52
CA LEU A 36 7.83 -0.66 12.30
C LEU A 36 7.99 -1.04 13.78
N HIS A 37 7.48 -2.21 14.19
CA HIS A 37 7.55 -2.65 15.57
C HIS A 37 9.01 -2.70 16.08
N GLY A 38 9.28 -1.97 17.15
CA GLY A 38 10.60 -1.90 17.76
C GLY A 38 11.56 -0.89 17.12
N ALA A 39 11.15 -0.17 16.06
CA ALA A 39 11.89 0.97 15.56
C ALA A 39 11.82 2.13 16.59
N ARG A 40 12.97 2.52 17.15
CA ARG A 40 13.06 3.57 18.20
C ARG A 40 13.71 4.86 17.74
N THR A 41 14.17 4.91 16.51
CA THR A 41 14.90 6.05 15.93
C THR A 41 14.48 6.23 14.49
N ASP A 42 14.60 7.46 13.98
CA ASP A 42 14.32 7.75 12.56
C ASP A 42 15.14 6.86 11.63
N ALA A 43 16.40 6.58 11.99
CA ALA A 43 17.26 5.65 11.25
C ALA A 43 16.65 4.24 11.14
N HIS A 44 16.08 3.71 12.22
CA HIS A 44 15.44 2.39 12.18
C HIS A 44 14.15 2.41 11.37
N VAL A 45 13.34 3.47 11.47
CA VAL A 45 12.12 3.61 10.66
C VAL A 45 12.48 3.69 9.17
N LEU A 46 13.42 4.54 8.81
CA LEU A 46 13.90 4.69 7.42
C LEU A 46 14.50 3.40 6.86
N LEU A 47 15.19 2.61 7.72
CA LEU A 47 15.71 1.30 7.32
C LEU A 47 14.56 0.34 6.96
N ARG A 48 13.50 0.30 7.77
CA ARG A 48 12.31 -0.53 7.50
C ARG A 48 11.58 -0.08 6.23
N LEU A 49 11.46 1.23 6.02
CA LEU A 49 10.90 1.76 4.78
C LEU A 49 11.75 1.32 3.57
N LEU A 50 13.08 1.41 3.65
CA LEU A 50 13.94 0.97 2.55
C LEU A 50 13.80 -0.53 2.24
N GLU A 51 13.72 -1.37 3.28
CA GLU A 51 13.48 -2.81 3.10
C GLU A 51 12.14 -3.07 2.37
N PHE A 52 11.11 -2.30 2.71
CA PHE A 52 9.80 -2.42 2.08
C PHE A 52 9.78 -1.89 0.64
N GLU A 53 10.40 -0.75 0.35
CA GLU A 53 10.57 -0.25 -1.02
C GLU A 53 11.33 -1.22 -1.93
N GLN A 54 12.36 -1.90 -1.38
CA GLN A 54 13.07 -2.95 -2.10
C GLN A 54 12.16 -4.16 -2.39
N LEU A 55 11.26 -4.50 -1.46
CA LEU A 55 10.25 -5.54 -1.65
C LEU A 55 9.23 -5.15 -2.73
N GLN A 56 8.73 -3.91 -2.71
CA GLN A 56 7.85 -3.37 -3.75
C GLN A 56 8.53 -3.43 -5.12
N GLY A 57 9.74 -2.87 -5.24
CA GLY A 57 10.52 -2.91 -6.46
C GLY A 57 10.71 -4.33 -7.01
N PHE A 58 11.01 -5.30 -6.14
CA PHE A 58 11.13 -6.71 -6.52
C PHE A 58 9.79 -7.28 -7.05
N ALA A 59 8.67 -6.99 -6.38
CA ALA A 59 7.35 -7.46 -6.79
C ALA A 59 6.93 -6.88 -8.15
N TYR A 60 7.12 -5.57 -8.36
CA TYR A 60 6.87 -4.91 -9.64
C TYR A 60 7.70 -5.51 -10.77
N GLU A 61 9.01 -5.67 -10.54
CA GLU A 61 9.92 -6.27 -11.50
C GLU A 61 9.53 -7.72 -11.83
N HIS A 62 9.15 -8.51 -10.82
CA HIS A 62 8.64 -9.87 -11.03
C HIS A 62 7.39 -9.87 -11.91
N VAL A 63 6.39 -9.05 -11.60
CA VAL A 63 5.16 -8.93 -12.38
C VAL A 63 5.45 -8.53 -13.83
N LEU A 64 6.37 -7.59 -14.06
CA LEU A 64 6.76 -7.17 -15.42
C LEU A 64 7.46 -8.29 -16.21
N HIS A 65 8.22 -9.15 -15.54
CA HIS A 65 8.83 -10.32 -16.17
C HIS A 65 7.83 -11.44 -16.49
N THR A 66 6.64 -11.42 -15.90
CA THR A 66 5.56 -12.30 -16.34
C THR A 66 4.94 -11.85 -17.67
N ALA A 67 4.22 -12.75 -18.33
CA ALA A 67 3.37 -12.43 -19.48
C ALA A 67 1.97 -11.92 -19.08
N ALA A 68 1.73 -11.64 -17.79
CA ALA A 68 0.38 -11.41 -17.26
C ALA A 68 -0.23 -10.07 -17.68
N LEU A 69 0.57 -9.01 -17.79
CA LEU A 69 0.10 -7.65 -18.07
C LEU A 69 -0.08 -7.37 -19.57
N GLN A 70 -1.21 -6.77 -19.93
CA GLN A 70 -1.44 -6.17 -21.24
C GLN A 70 -0.62 -4.89 -21.42
N SER A 71 -0.52 -4.39 -22.65
CA SER A 71 0.37 -3.28 -23.02
C SER A 71 0.16 -2.01 -22.19
N LYS A 72 -1.09 -1.61 -21.94
CA LYS A 72 -1.41 -0.40 -21.18
C LYS A 72 -0.98 -0.54 -19.72
N ALA A 73 -1.39 -1.62 -19.04
CA ALA A 73 -1.02 -1.88 -17.66
C ALA A 73 0.50 -2.05 -17.51
N ARG A 74 1.15 -2.77 -18.43
CA ARG A 74 2.61 -2.92 -18.47
C ARG A 74 3.34 -1.59 -18.54
N SER A 75 2.88 -0.66 -19.39
CA SER A 75 3.49 0.67 -19.52
C SER A 75 3.39 1.48 -18.23
N MET A 76 2.25 1.39 -17.54
CA MET A 76 2.03 2.03 -16.25
C MET A 76 2.90 1.40 -15.16
N VAL A 77 2.88 0.07 -15.00
CA VAL A 77 3.69 -0.66 -14.02
C VAL A 77 5.20 -0.43 -14.24
N THR A 78 5.64 -0.24 -15.49
CA THR A 78 7.03 0.16 -15.79
C THR A 78 7.38 1.53 -15.22
N GLN A 79 6.45 2.49 -15.26
CA GLN A 79 6.66 3.82 -14.71
C GLN A 79 6.69 3.78 -13.18
N PHE A 80 5.76 3.06 -12.56
CA PHE A 80 5.70 2.88 -11.11
C PHE A 80 6.96 2.18 -10.59
N LEU A 81 7.47 1.13 -11.25
CA LEU A 81 8.77 0.55 -10.90
C LEU A 81 9.92 1.56 -10.94
N GLY A 82 9.88 2.54 -11.85
CA GLY A 82 10.84 3.63 -11.87
C GLY A 82 10.74 4.53 -10.63
N GLN A 83 9.52 4.75 -10.13
CA GLN A 83 9.24 5.51 -8.91
C GLN A 83 9.67 4.73 -7.66
N GLU A 84 9.35 3.43 -7.54
CA GLU A 84 9.81 2.61 -6.40
C GLU A 84 11.34 2.59 -6.25
N ARG A 85 12.04 2.44 -7.38
CA ARG A 85 13.50 2.51 -7.39
C ARG A 85 14.00 3.87 -6.91
N ARG A 86 13.30 4.94 -7.29
CA ARG A 86 13.62 6.30 -6.84
C ARG A 86 13.33 6.50 -5.36
N HIS A 87 12.24 5.94 -4.82
CA HIS A 87 11.93 5.95 -3.40
C HIS A 87 13.04 5.27 -2.59
N ALA A 88 13.42 4.05 -2.99
CA ALA A 88 14.53 3.31 -2.37
C ALA A 88 15.86 4.10 -2.41
N GLU A 89 16.19 4.77 -3.52
CA GLU A 89 17.38 5.63 -3.61
C GLU A 89 17.34 6.81 -2.63
N LEU A 90 16.19 7.47 -2.49
CA LEU A 90 16.03 8.61 -1.59
C LEU A 90 16.17 8.18 -0.13
N LEU A 91 15.54 7.07 0.25
CA LEU A 91 15.69 6.49 1.59
C LEU A 91 17.13 6.05 1.88
N ALA A 92 17.78 5.38 0.91
CA ALA A 92 19.18 5.00 1.01
C ALA A 92 20.10 6.21 1.18
N SER A 93 19.85 7.30 0.46
CA SER A 93 20.58 8.56 0.62
C SER A 93 20.40 9.12 2.03
N GLU A 94 19.17 9.10 2.56
CA GLU A 94 18.90 9.62 3.91
C GLU A 94 19.49 8.74 5.03
N LEU A 95 19.62 7.43 4.80
CA LEU A 95 20.35 6.52 5.68
C LEU A 95 21.88 6.72 5.61
N ALA A 96 22.41 7.02 4.42
CA ALA A 96 23.83 7.28 4.23
C ALA A 96 24.31 8.53 5.01
N THR A 97 23.49 9.59 5.06
CA THR A 97 23.79 10.79 5.89
C THR A 97 23.83 10.48 7.40
N ARG A 98 23.26 9.34 7.81
CA ARG A 98 23.23 8.84 9.19
C ARG A 98 24.25 7.73 9.46
N HIS A 99 25.09 7.40 8.48
CA HIS A 99 26.09 6.32 8.56
C HIS A 99 25.50 4.94 8.91
N VAL A 100 24.26 4.68 8.47
CA VAL A 100 23.60 3.38 8.64
C VAL A 100 23.93 2.48 7.45
N GLY A 101 24.24 1.21 7.73
CA GLY A 101 24.44 0.21 6.68
C GLY A 101 23.13 -0.09 5.95
N LEU A 102 23.20 -0.21 4.63
CA LEU A 102 22.03 -0.50 3.79
C LEU A 102 21.75 -2.01 3.75
N PRO A 103 20.47 -2.43 3.73
CA PRO A 103 20.12 -3.82 3.55
C PRO A 103 20.47 -4.28 2.13
N ALA A 104 20.77 -5.57 1.99
CA ALA A 104 20.96 -6.17 0.69
C ALA A 104 19.60 -6.27 -0.04
N PRO A 105 19.54 -6.00 -1.35
CA PRO A 105 18.31 -6.21 -2.11
C PRO A 105 17.82 -7.66 -2.06
N LEU A 106 16.50 -7.86 -2.10
CA LEU A 106 15.92 -9.18 -2.26
C LEU A 106 16.36 -9.81 -3.59
N SER A 107 16.58 -11.12 -3.57
CA SER A 107 17.15 -11.85 -4.72
C SER A 107 16.29 -12.98 -5.25
N ASN A 108 15.23 -13.37 -4.52
CA ASN A 108 14.42 -14.53 -4.88
C ASN A 108 12.95 -14.39 -4.46
N VAL A 109 12.08 -15.04 -5.24
CA VAL A 109 10.62 -14.96 -5.08
C VAL A 109 10.14 -15.56 -3.77
N ALA A 110 10.77 -16.65 -3.29
CA ALA A 110 10.35 -17.32 -2.08
C ALA A 110 10.57 -16.46 -0.82
N GLU A 111 11.60 -15.62 -0.82
CA GLU A 111 11.86 -14.62 0.20
C GLU A 111 10.84 -13.48 0.11
N ALA A 112 10.64 -12.91 -1.08
CA ALA A 112 9.64 -11.87 -1.29
C ALA A 112 8.23 -12.30 -0.86
N ASP A 113 7.80 -13.52 -1.20
CA ASP A 113 6.49 -14.06 -0.76
C ASP A 113 6.36 -14.14 0.77
N ARG A 114 7.45 -14.45 1.49
CA ARG A 114 7.41 -14.48 2.96
C ARG A 114 7.31 -13.08 3.53
N GLU A 115 8.09 -12.13 3.02
CA GLU A 115 8.06 -10.75 3.48
C GLU A 115 6.70 -10.10 3.19
N LEU A 116 6.14 -10.30 1.99
CA LEU A 116 4.79 -9.86 1.62
C LEU A 116 3.74 -10.41 2.58
N ALA A 117 3.80 -11.71 2.89
CA ALA A 117 2.88 -12.31 3.85
C ALA A 117 3.07 -11.75 5.27
N ALA A 118 4.30 -11.44 5.67
CA ALA A 118 4.62 -10.88 6.99
C ALA A 118 4.04 -9.47 7.19
N VAL A 119 3.93 -8.69 6.12
CA VAL A 119 3.29 -7.36 6.12
C VAL A 119 1.80 -7.41 5.76
N GLY A 120 1.21 -8.60 5.60
CA GLY A 120 -0.22 -8.76 5.39
C GLY A 120 -0.71 -8.68 3.95
N VAL A 121 0.19 -8.69 2.96
CA VAL A 121 -0.20 -8.76 1.55
C VAL A 121 -0.71 -10.17 1.25
N ASN A 122 -1.93 -10.25 0.74
CA ASN A 122 -2.58 -11.50 0.39
C ASN A 122 -2.14 -12.02 -0.98
N GLY A 123 -1.77 -13.30 -1.06
CA GLY A 123 -1.44 -14.00 -2.31
C GLY A 123 0.03 -14.41 -2.37
N ARG A 124 0.50 -14.76 -3.58
CA ARG A 124 1.89 -15.09 -3.88
C ARG A 124 2.27 -14.58 -5.25
N LEU A 125 3.51 -14.11 -5.41
CA LEU A 125 4.08 -13.67 -6.68
C LEU A 125 4.02 -14.79 -7.74
N THR A 126 4.22 -16.04 -7.36
CA THR A 126 4.09 -17.17 -8.29
C THR A 126 2.64 -17.38 -8.80
N GLY A 127 1.64 -16.74 -8.20
CA GLY A 127 0.23 -16.86 -8.57
C GLY A 127 -0.28 -15.77 -9.52
N VAL A 128 0.57 -14.84 -9.97
CA VAL A 128 0.17 -13.65 -10.76
C VAL A 128 0.15 -13.91 -12.27
N GLU A 129 -0.46 -15.01 -12.72
CA GLU A 129 -0.42 -15.44 -14.13
C GLU A 129 -1.35 -14.68 -15.08
N ARG A 130 -2.25 -13.85 -14.54
CA ARG A 130 -3.23 -13.07 -15.33
C ARG A 130 -3.23 -11.63 -14.87
N GLU A 131 -3.47 -10.69 -15.78
CA GLU A 131 -3.48 -9.24 -15.49
C GLU A 131 -4.28 -8.91 -14.23
N ALA A 132 -5.50 -9.42 -14.11
CA ALA A 132 -6.34 -9.13 -12.94
C ALA A 132 -5.75 -9.65 -11.61
N ALA A 133 -5.01 -10.77 -11.63
CA ALA A 133 -4.34 -11.31 -10.45
C ALA A 133 -3.07 -10.51 -10.12
N ALA A 134 -2.30 -10.15 -11.16
CA ALA A 134 -1.11 -9.30 -11.03
C ALA A 134 -1.46 -7.91 -10.48
N VAL A 135 -2.47 -7.25 -11.04
CA VAL A 135 -2.90 -5.92 -10.61
C VAL A 135 -3.49 -5.98 -9.19
N ARG A 136 -4.28 -7.00 -8.83
CA ARG A 136 -4.76 -7.15 -7.45
C ARG A 136 -3.63 -7.37 -6.44
N MET A 137 -2.60 -8.12 -6.81
CA MET A 137 -1.40 -8.27 -5.98
C MET A 137 -0.74 -6.90 -5.75
N LEU A 138 -0.49 -6.15 -6.83
CA LEU A 138 0.12 -4.82 -6.72
C LEU A 138 -0.75 -3.85 -5.90
N ILE A 139 -2.08 -3.83 -6.10
CA ILE A 139 -3.00 -3.03 -5.27
C ILE A 139 -2.88 -3.40 -3.78
N GLY A 140 -2.80 -4.70 -3.46
CA GLY A 140 -2.63 -5.14 -2.08
C GLY A 140 -1.32 -4.66 -1.47
N ILE A 141 -0.25 -4.59 -2.28
CA ILE A 141 1.05 -4.03 -1.88
C ILE A 141 0.92 -2.52 -1.62
N GLU A 142 0.34 -1.77 -2.55
CA GLU A 142 0.14 -0.31 -2.40
C GLU A 142 -0.71 0.06 -1.18
N THR A 143 -1.76 -0.73 -0.90
CA THR A 143 -2.59 -0.52 0.31
C THR A 143 -1.76 -0.67 1.58
N VAL A 144 -0.92 -1.70 1.66
CA VAL A 144 -0.03 -1.90 2.81
C VAL A 144 1.06 -0.81 2.87
N ALA A 145 1.52 -0.32 1.71
CA ALA A 145 2.47 0.79 1.63
C ALA A 145 1.92 2.05 2.29
N GLU A 146 0.69 2.45 1.95
CA GLU A 146 0.02 3.61 2.55
C GLU A 146 -0.09 3.49 4.08
N GLU A 147 -0.44 2.31 4.59
CA GLU A 147 -0.51 2.05 6.04
C GLU A 147 0.86 2.16 6.73
N ILE A 148 1.90 1.56 6.14
CA ILE A 148 3.27 1.61 6.64
C ILE A 148 3.78 3.05 6.67
N TYR A 149 3.57 3.81 5.60
CA TYR A 149 4.02 5.20 5.52
C TYR A 149 3.26 6.11 6.49
N TYR A 150 1.96 5.90 6.64
CA TYR A 150 1.18 6.62 7.66
C TYR A 150 1.75 6.37 9.07
N ALA A 151 1.99 5.11 9.43
CA ALA A 151 2.59 4.76 10.72
C ALA A 151 4.02 5.31 10.87
N ALA A 152 4.80 5.36 9.79
CA ALA A 152 6.14 5.94 9.79
C ALA A 152 6.08 7.44 10.06
N ILE A 153 5.17 8.18 9.42
CA ILE A 153 4.97 9.62 9.65
C ILE A 153 4.64 9.90 11.12
N GLU A 154 3.84 9.05 11.77
CA GLU A 154 3.53 9.18 13.20
C GLU A 154 4.72 8.86 14.12
N THR A 155 5.69 8.08 13.64
CA THR A 155 6.84 7.61 14.44
C THR A 155 8.08 8.48 14.26
N LEU A 156 8.30 9.02 13.05
CA LEU A 156 9.45 9.84 12.70
C LEU A 156 9.44 11.16 13.49
N SER A 157 10.59 11.54 14.02
CA SER A 157 10.75 12.74 14.84
C SER A 157 11.30 13.94 14.08
N SER A 158 12.12 13.71 13.06
CA SER A 158 12.76 14.78 12.29
C SER A 158 11.92 15.22 11.09
N ALA A 159 11.80 16.53 10.89
CA ALA A 159 10.96 17.10 9.82
C ALA A 159 11.36 16.65 8.40
N GLY A 160 12.66 16.45 8.13
CA GLY A 160 13.15 15.96 6.83
C GLY A 160 12.61 14.57 6.47
N PRO A 161 12.89 13.53 7.28
CA PRO A 161 12.30 12.21 7.13
C PRO A 161 10.78 12.20 7.07
N VAL A 162 10.09 12.99 7.89
CA VAL A 162 8.62 13.10 7.85
C VAL A 162 8.15 13.61 6.48
N GLY A 163 8.79 14.67 5.95
CA GLY A 163 8.47 15.21 4.63
C GLY A 163 8.71 14.18 3.52
N LEU A 164 9.86 13.49 3.55
CA LEU A 164 10.18 12.44 2.59
C LEU A 164 9.16 11.29 2.63
N ALA A 165 8.79 10.82 3.82
CA ALA A 165 7.80 9.76 3.99
C ALA A 165 6.42 10.18 3.45
N ALA A 166 6.00 11.43 3.69
CA ALA A 166 4.75 11.96 3.16
C ALA A 166 4.75 12.10 1.64
N ASP A 167 5.88 12.54 1.05
CA ASP A 167 6.02 12.64 -0.41
C ASP A 167 5.93 11.25 -1.08
N ILE A 168 6.58 10.24 -0.50
CA ILE A 168 6.50 8.85 -1.00
C ILE A 168 5.07 8.31 -0.84
N MET A 169 4.44 8.47 0.33
CA MET A 169 3.05 8.05 0.56
C MET A 169 2.09 8.62 -0.50
N ALA A 170 2.30 9.89 -0.90
CA ALA A 170 1.50 10.52 -1.94
C ALA A 170 1.73 9.90 -3.34
N CYS A 171 2.91 9.37 -3.62
CA CYS A 171 3.20 8.57 -4.81
C CYS A 171 2.53 7.19 -4.74
N GLU A 172 2.63 6.48 -3.61
CA GLU A 172 1.95 5.18 -3.42
C GLU A 172 0.43 5.29 -3.64
N ALA A 173 -0.21 6.35 -3.12
CA ALA A 173 -1.63 6.60 -3.36
C ALA A 173 -1.95 6.83 -4.87
N GLN A 174 -1.03 7.40 -5.63
CA GLN A 174 -1.17 7.54 -7.10
C GLN A 174 -1.00 6.18 -7.79
N HIS A 175 -0.07 5.35 -7.34
CA HIS A 175 0.12 3.99 -7.84
C HIS A 175 -1.15 3.16 -7.63
N TRP A 176 -1.68 3.17 -6.40
CA TRP A 176 -2.93 2.51 -6.03
C TRP A 176 -4.07 2.93 -6.96
N THR A 177 -4.26 4.24 -7.15
CA THR A 177 -5.31 4.81 -8.00
C THR A 177 -5.14 4.35 -9.45
N GLY A 178 -3.92 4.42 -9.99
CA GLY A 178 -3.61 3.99 -11.34
C GLY A 178 -3.88 2.51 -11.58
N LEU A 179 -3.45 1.65 -10.65
CA LEU A 179 -3.67 0.21 -10.69
C LEU A 179 -5.16 -0.14 -10.55
N SER A 180 -5.87 0.51 -9.63
CA SER A 180 -7.30 0.30 -9.41
C SER A 180 -8.11 0.64 -10.66
N ALA A 181 -7.75 1.72 -11.36
CA ALA A 181 -8.35 2.09 -12.64
C ALA A 181 -8.14 1.05 -13.76
N VAL A 182 -7.14 0.16 -13.67
CA VAL A 182 -6.99 -0.97 -14.60
C VAL A 182 -8.11 -2.00 -14.40
N LEU A 183 -8.53 -2.25 -13.16
CA LEU A 183 -9.59 -3.22 -12.84
C LEU A 183 -11.01 -2.61 -12.94
N HIS A 184 -11.13 -1.31 -12.69
CA HIS A 184 -12.40 -0.65 -12.45
C HIS A 184 -12.66 0.55 -13.36
N TYR A 185 -12.01 0.61 -14.52
CA TYR A 185 -12.06 1.74 -15.45
C TYR A 185 -13.47 2.34 -15.61
N GLY A 186 -13.60 3.62 -15.27
CA GLY A 186 -14.85 4.38 -15.39
C GLY A 186 -15.79 4.22 -14.19
N ASN A 187 -15.33 3.66 -13.08
CA ASN A 187 -16.08 3.57 -11.84
C ASN A 187 -15.36 4.30 -10.68
N PRO A 188 -15.65 5.62 -10.51
CA PRO A 188 -15.10 6.45 -9.44
C PRO A 188 -15.25 5.89 -8.02
N GLY A 189 -16.28 5.06 -7.79
CA GLY A 189 -16.52 4.46 -6.48
C GLY A 189 -15.57 3.30 -6.15
N LEU A 190 -14.80 2.82 -7.13
CA LEU A 190 -13.88 1.69 -6.98
C LEU A 190 -12.45 2.03 -7.40
N ASP A 191 -12.24 2.99 -8.30
CA ASP A 191 -10.91 3.39 -8.80
C ASP A 191 -10.26 4.54 -8.02
N THR A 192 -10.94 5.08 -6.99
CA THR A 192 -10.38 6.06 -6.04
C THR A 192 -10.37 5.50 -4.62
N PRO A 193 -9.43 5.92 -3.74
CA PRO A 193 -9.47 5.52 -2.34
C PRO A 193 -10.82 5.91 -1.72
N ARG A 194 -11.32 5.07 -0.82
CA ARG A 194 -12.69 5.15 -0.29
C ARG A 194 -12.99 6.50 0.35
N GLU A 195 -11.98 7.13 0.93
CA GLU A 195 -12.02 8.42 1.59
C GLU A 195 -12.30 9.57 0.62
N PHE A 196 -11.98 9.39 -0.67
CA PHE A 196 -12.19 10.36 -1.74
C PHE A 196 -13.34 9.96 -2.68
N ALA A 197 -13.80 8.71 -2.62
CA ALA A 197 -14.92 8.25 -3.41
C ALA A 197 -16.20 9.03 -3.04
N PRO A 198 -17.01 9.46 -4.03
CA PRO A 198 -18.28 10.13 -3.75
C PRO A 198 -19.17 9.20 -2.92
N SER A 199 -19.67 9.70 -1.79
CA SER A 199 -20.57 8.92 -0.93
C SER A 199 -21.73 8.38 -1.77
N VAL A 200 -21.99 7.08 -1.69
CA VAL A 200 -22.97 6.32 -2.51
C VAL A 200 -24.41 6.87 -2.41
N GLY A 201 -24.66 7.87 -1.56
CA GLY A 201 -25.93 8.59 -1.44
C GLY A 201 -26.11 9.85 -2.29
N GLN A 202 -25.15 10.26 -3.14
CA GLN A 202 -25.26 11.48 -3.97
C GLN A 202 -25.38 11.26 -5.48
N LEU A 203 -25.35 10.01 -5.95
CA LEU A 203 -25.61 9.68 -7.35
C LEU A 203 -27.08 9.29 -7.53
N THR A 204 -28.00 10.24 -7.32
CA THR A 204 -29.34 10.12 -7.89
C THR A 204 -29.24 10.37 -9.40
N ASN A 205 -29.73 9.42 -10.19
CA ASN A 205 -29.83 9.44 -11.66
C ASN A 205 -30.38 10.78 -12.22
N PRO A 206 -30.02 11.13 -13.47
CA PRO A 206 -30.24 12.46 -14.09
C PRO A 206 -31.70 12.91 -14.15
#